data_AF-A0A3D5R588-F1
#
_entry.id   AF-A0A3D5R588-F1
#
_cell.length_a   1.000
_cell.length_b   1.000
_cell.length_c   1.000
_cell.angle_alpha   90.00
_cell.angle_beta   90.00
_cell.angle_gamma   90.00
#
_symmetry.space_group_name_H-M   'P 1'
#
loop_
_entity.id
_entity.type
_entity.pdbx_description
1 polymer ?
#
loop_
_entity_poly.entity_id
_entity_poly.type
_entity_poly.pdbx_seq_one_letter_code
_entity_poly.pdbx_strand_id
1 'polypeptide(L)'
;MIDIHNHIIWDVDDGAKSLEESIEMAKIAEEDGIHKIIATPHYMEDSYCAKKEEIQFKINVLNESIKKEKINIEILEGHEVFLTVDIIDKIQENEVMTLNNSKYILILNYS
;
A
#
# COMPACT_ATOMS: atom_id res chain seq x y z
N MET A 1 16.56 -3.89 -1.96
CA MET A 1 16.14 -2.58 -1.39
C MET A 1 14.71 -2.71 -0.82
N ILE A 2 14.28 -1.80 0.05
CA ILE A 2 12.88 -1.70 0.50
C ILE A 2 12.33 -0.37 -0.01
N ASP A 3 11.24 -0.42 -0.77
CA ASP A 3 10.44 0.75 -1.11
C ASP A 3 9.37 0.93 -0.02
N ILE A 4 9.28 2.14 0.53
CA ILE A 4 8.40 2.45 1.67
C ILE A 4 7.17 3.27 1.29
N HIS A 5 7.03 3.66 0.01
CA HIS A 5 5.90 4.44 -0.47
C HIS A 5 5.57 4.06 -1.91
N ASN A 6 4.46 3.34 -2.10
CA ASN A 6 4.06 2.85 -3.41
C ASN A 6 2.56 2.58 -3.49
N HIS A 7 1.94 3.01 -4.59
CA HIS A 7 0.52 2.83 -4.91
C HIS A 7 0.30 1.59 -5.77
N ILE A 8 0.91 0.46 -5.35
CA ILE A 8 0.91 -0.79 -6.11
C ILE A 8 -0.39 -1.61 -5.96
N ILE A 9 -1.29 -1.23 -5.05
CA ILE A 9 -2.55 -1.95 -4.86
C ILE A 9 -3.54 -1.49 -5.92
N TRP A 10 -4.13 -2.41 -6.67
CA TRP A 10 -5.02 -2.06 -7.76
C TRP A 10 -6.40 -1.62 -7.28
N ASP A 11 -6.97 -0.66 -8.01
CA ASP A 11 -8.38 -0.26 -7.90
C ASP A 11 -8.73 0.15 -6.46
N VAL A 12 -7.86 0.94 -5.83
CA VAL A 12 -8.08 1.53 -4.49
C VAL A 12 -7.84 3.03 -4.48
N ASP A 13 -6.92 3.52 -5.32
CA ASP A 13 -6.62 4.93 -5.46
C ASP A 13 -6.14 5.32 -6.88
N ASP A 14 -5.33 6.36 -6.97
CA ASP A 14 -4.78 6.87 -8.22
C ASP A 14 -3.60 6.05 -8.76
N GLY A 15 -3.13 5.02 -8.04
CA GLY A 15 -2.14 4.04 -8.48
C GLY A 15 -2.63 3.03 -9.52
N ALA A 16 -2.22 1.77 -9.37
CA ALA A 16 -2.55 0.69 -10.32
C ALA A 16 -4.06 0.57 -10.57
N LYS A 17 -4.48 0.38 -11.83
CA LYS A 17 -5.90 0.24 -12.21
C LYS A 17 -6.36 -1.21 -12.31
N SER A 18 -5.42 -2.15 -12.38
CA SER A 18 -5.70 -3.58 -12.47
C SER A 18 -4.65 -4.41 -11.72
N LEU A 19 -4.99 -5.66 -11.42
CA LEU A 19 -4.05 -6.60 -10.81
C LEU A 19 -2.85 -6.83 -11.73
N GLU A 20 -3.07 -6.88 -13.04
CA GLU A 20 -2.04 -7.01 -14.06
C GLU A 20 -1.07 -5.82 -14.05
N GLU A 21 -1.57 -4.59 -13.92
CA GLU A 21 -0.71 -3.41 -13.76
C GLU A 21 0.11 -3.49 -12.46
N SER A 22 -0.48 -3.98 -11.36
CA SER A 22 0.23 -4.15 -10.09
C SER A 22 1.39 -5.16 -10.20
N ILE A 23 1.18 -6.25 -10.94
CA ILE A 23 2.20 -7.26 -11.21
C ILE A 23 3.34 -6.67 -12.06
N GLU A 24 3.01 -5.89 -13.10
CA GLU A 24 4.04 -5.23 -13.92
C GLU A 24 4.85 -4.20 -13.11
N MET A 25 4.20 -3.44 -12.22
CA MET A 25 4.89 -2.55 -11.28
C MET A 25 5.86 -3.32 -10.37
N ALA A 26 5.45 -4.49 -9.85
CA ALA A 26 6.32 -5.33 -9.04
C ALA A 26 7.52 -5.85 -9.84
N LYS A 27 7.32 -6.23 -11.10
CA LYS A 27 8.39 -6.68 -11.97
C LYS A 27 9.42 -5.58 -12.25
N ILE A 28 8.96 -4.36 -12.56
CA ILE A 28 9.84 -3.19 -12.74
C ILE A 28 10.64 -2.93 -11.45
N ALA A 29 9.98 -2.97 -10.29
CA ALA A 29 10.64 -2.77 -9.01
C ALA A 29 11.73 -3.84 -8.73
N GLU A 30 11.51 -5.10 -9.12
CA GLU A 30 12.51 -6.17 -9.01
C GLU A 30 13.73 -5.88 -9.89
N GLU A 31 13.50 -5.45 -11.13
CA GLU A 31 14.56 -5.05 -12.07
C GLU A 31 15.43 -3.91 -11.52
N ASP A 32 14.83 -3.01 -10.72
CA ASP A 32 15.51 -1.92 -10.00
C ASP A 32 16.17 -2.35 -8.67
N GLY A 33 16.12 -3.65 -8.32
CA GLY A 33 16.75 -4.20 -7.12
C GLY A 33 15.94 -4.01 -5.83
N ILE A 34 14.64 -3.74 -5.94
CA ILE A 34 13.68 -3.74 -4.83
C ILE A 34 13.24 -5.20 -4.57
N HIS A 35 13.14 -5.57 -3.30
CA HIS A 35 12.69 -6.91 -2.89
C HIS A 35 11.53 -6.87 -1.89
N LYS A 36 11.21 -5.68 -1.36
CA LYS A 36 10.06 -5.45 -0.50
C LYS A 36 9.45 -4.09 -0.83
N ILE A 37 8.13 -4.04 -0.87
CA ILE A 37 7.36 -2.81 -1.06
C ILE A 37 6.37 -2.70 0.07
N ILE A 38 6.38 -1.59 0.80
CA ILE A 38 5.27 -1.22 1.68
C ILE A 38 4.25 -0.52 0.81
N ALA A 39 3.11 -1.17 0.56
CA ALA A 39 1.99 -0.56 -0.12
C ALA A 39 1.45 0.56 0.77
N THR A 40 1.37 1.78 0.23
CA THR A 40 0.87 2.96 0.94
C THR A 40 -0.22 3.63 0.13
N PRO A 41 -1.34 2.94 -0.18
CA PRO A 41 -2.43 3.59 -0.85
C PRO A 41 -2.96 4.75 -0.01
N HIS A 42 -3.58 5.73 -0.67
CA HIS A 42 -4.16 6.88 -0.01
C HIS A 42 -5.25 6.47 1.00
N TYR A 43 -5.20 7.06 2.19
CA TYR A 43 -6.31 7.10 3.12
C TYR A 43 -6.81 8.55 3.25
N MET A 44 -7.96 8.80 2.63
CA MET A 44 -8.72 10.05 2.60
C MET A 44 -10.21 9.73 2.66
N GLU A 45 -10.88 10.04 3.78
CA GLU A 45 -12.28 9.65 4.00
C GLU A 45 -13.24 10.01 2.86
N ASP A 46 -13.07 11.19 2.26
CA ASP A 46 -13.96 11.73 1.23
C ASP A 46 -13.55 11.36 -0.21
N SER A 47 -12.45 10.62 -0.42
CA SER A 47 -11.95 10.35 -1.78
C SER A 47 -11.35 8.95 -1.96
N TYR A 48 -10.56 8.47 -1.00
CA TYR A 48 -9.85 7.19 -1.03
C TYR A 48 -9.94 6.51 0.34
N CYS A 49 -11.00 5.75 0.59
CA CYS A 49 -11.31 5.17 1.90
C CYS A 49 -11.49 3.65 1.85
N ALA A 50 -10.71 2.97 1.00
CA ALA A 50 -10.65 1.52 1.00
C ALA A 50 -10.33 1.01 2.41
N LYS A 51 -11.15 0.07 2.90
CA LYS A 51 -11.03 -0.41 4.28
C LYS A 51 -9.74 -1.21 4.44
N LYS A 52 -9.18 -1.22 5.64
CA LYS A 52 -8.00 -2.02 5.99
C LYS A 52 -8.14 -3.47 5.53
N GLU A 53 -9.29 -4.10 5.76
CA GLU A 53 -9.53 -5.49 5.38
C GLU A 53 -9.52 -5.70 3.87
N GLU A 54 -10.00 -4.73 3.10
CA GLU A 54 -9.94 -4.75 1.64
C GLU A 54 -8.50 -4.67 1.15
N ILE A 55 -7.71 -3.73 1.68
CA ILE A 55 -6.29 -3.59 1.32
C ILE A 55 -5.52 -4.87 1.67
N GLN A 56 -5.72 -5.43 2.86
CA GLN A 56 -5.08 -6.68 3.29
C GLN A 56 -5.45 -7.86 2.38
N PHE A 57 -6.73 -7.98 2.01
CA PHE A 57 -7.16 -8.99 1.04
C PHE A 57 -6.45 -8.81 -0.31
N LYS A 58 -6.41 -7.58 -0.83
CA LYS A 58 -5.74 -7.28 -2.12
C LYS A 58 -4.23 -7.54 -2.05
N ILE A 59 -3.56 -7.17 -0.95
CA ILE A 59 -2.14 -7.49 -0.71
C ILE A 59 -1.89 -9.00 -0.79
N ASN A 60 -2.75 -9.82 -0.17
CA ASN A 60 -2.61 -11.27 -0.20
C ASN A 60 -2.73 -11.81 -1.64
N VAL A 61 -3.74 -11.36 -2.38
CA VAL A 61 -3.94 -11.74 -3.78
C VAL A 61 -2.76 -11.32 -4.66
N LEU A 62 -2.22 -10.11 -4.48
CA LEU A 62 -1.05 -9.65 -5.22
C LEU A 62 0.19 -10.49 -4.89
N ASN A 63 0.49 -10.71 -3.61
CA ASN A 63 1.60 -11.56 -3.16
C ASN A 63 1.51 -12.98 -3.74
N GLU A 64 0.32 -13.57 -3.78
CA GLU A 64 0.12 -14.89 -4.42
C GLU A 64 0.38 -14.84 -5.93
N SER A 65 -0.02 -13.76 -6.59
CA SER A 65 0.10 -13.60 -8.05
C SER A 65 1.54 -13.39 -8.47
N ILE A 66 2.27 -12.46 -7.83
CA ILE A 66 3.70 -12.22 -8.10
C ILE A 66 4.55 -13.47 -7.80
N LYS A 67 4.17 -14.25 -6.78
CA LYS A 67 4.83 -15.53 -6.48
C LYS A 67 4.62 -16.57 -7.59
N LYS A 68 3.42 -16.65 -8.18
CA LYS A 68 3.14 -17.54 -9.33
C LYS A 68 3.99 -17.15 -10.55
N GLU A 69 4.23 -15.86 -10.72
CA GLU A 69 5.07 -15.32 -11.80
C GLU A 69 6.57 -15.35 -11.50
N LYS A 70 6.96 -15.82 -10.30
CA LYS A 70 8.35 -15.92 -9.83
C LYS A 70 9.05 -14.57 -9.70
N ILE A 71 8.30 -13.50 -9.44
CA ILE A 71 8.83 -12.18 -9.10
C ILE A 71 9.20 -12.20 -7.61
N ASN A 72 10.45 -11.88 -7.28
CA ASN A 72 11.00 -11.92 -5.92
C ASN A 72 10.73 -10.60 -5.16
N ILE A 73 9.45 -10.27 -5.00
CA ILE A 73 8.98 -9.14 -4.19
C ILE A 73 8.03 -9.63 -3.10
N GLU A 74 8.14 -9.01 -1.92
CA GLU A 74 7.17 -9.11 -0.83
C GLU A 74 6.43 -7.77 -0.67
N ILE A 75 5.09 -7.81 -0.78
CA ILE A 75 4.23 -6.65 -0.54
C ILE A 75 3.79 -6.64 0.93
N LEU A 76 4.01 -5.52 1.60
CA LEU A 76 3.71 -5.26 3.01
C LEU A 76 2.63 -4.18 3.12
N GLU A 77 1.93 -4.15 4.25
CA GLU A 77 0.81 -3.22 4.47
C GLU A 77 1.23 -1.86 5.01
N GLY A 78 0.46 -0.83 4.68
CA GLY A 78 0.63 0.54 5.13
C GLY A 78 -0.45 1.46 4.51
N HIS A 79 -0.48 2.71 4.95
CA HIS A 79 -1.24 3.77 4.29
C HIS A 79 -0.37 5.00 4.13
N GLU A 80 -0.65 5.75 3.06
CA GLU A 80 -0.33 7.16 3.00
C GLU A 80 -1.54 7.94 3.51
N VAL A 81 -1.41 8.58 4.68
CA VAL A 81 -2.55 9.13 5.41
C VAL A 81 -2.62 10.62 5.19
N PHE A 82 -3.75 11.11 4.69
CA PHE A 82 -3.98 12.56 4.63
C PHE A 82 -4.07 13.14 6.04
N LEU A 83 -3.39 14.26 6.26
CA LEU A 83 -3.31 14.86 7.59
C LEU A 83 -4.67 15.40 8.05
N THR A 84 -5.30 14.71 9.01
CA THR A 84 -6.52 15.13 9.69
C THR A 84 -6.28 15.32 11.19
N VAL A 85 -7.15 16.08 11.86
CA VAL A 85 -7.06 16.36 13.30
C VAL A 85 -7.27 15.12 14.19
N ASP A 86 -7.97 14.13 13.66
CA ASP A 86 -8.39 12.89 14.33
C ASP A 86 -7.51 11.68 13.94
N ILE A 87 -6.39 11.90 13.24
CA ILE A 87 -5.50 10.81 12.77
C ILE A 87 -5.04 9.88 13.91
N ILE A 88 -4.81 10.43 15.11
CA ILE A 88 -4.38 9.66 16.27
C ILE A 88 -5.47 8.68 16.73
N ASP A 89 -6.72 9.12 16.73
CA ASP A 89 -7.86 8.30 17.14
C ASP A 89 -8.07 7.17 16.12
N LYS A 90 -8.02 7.49 14.82
CA LYS A 90 -8.10 6.53 13.71
C LYS A 90 -7.04 5.43 13.76
N ILE A 91 -5.83 5.75 14.20
CA ILE A 91 -4.77 4.76 14.40
C ILE A 91 -5.09 3.87 15.61
N GLN A 92 -5.57 4.45 16.71
CA GLN A 92 -5.94 3.68 17.92
C GLN A 92 -7.13 2.75 17.68
N GLU A 93 -8.07 3.18 16.83
CA GLU A 93 -9.25 2.41 16.40
C GLU A 93 -8.94 1.42 15.27
N ASN A 94 -7.68 1.36 14.81
CA ASN A 94 -7.19 0.44 13.78
C ASN A 94 -7.85 0.64 12.40
N GLU A 95 -8.37 1.83 12.13
CA GLU A 95 -8.89 2.23 10.81
C GLU A 95 -7.78 2.55 9.82
N VAL A 96 -6.63 3.01 10.33
CA VAL A 96 -5.46 3.42 9.55
C VAL A 96 -4.29 2.49 9.81
N MET A 97 -3.58 2.09 8.75
CA MET A 97 -2.38 1.27 8.85
C MET A 97 -1.11 2.12 8.93
N THR A 98 -0.28 1.86 9.93
CA THR A 98 1.12 2.31 9.98
C THR A 98 1.97 1.55 8.97
N LEU A 99 3.15 2.05 8.62
CA LEU A 99 4.09 1.36 7.73
C LEU A 99 4.51 0.01 8.32
N ASN A 100 3.99 -1.09 7.77
CA ASN A 100 4.21 -2.47 8.16
C ASN A 100 4.12 -2.72 9.69
N ASN A 101 3.03 -2.28 10.31
CA ASN A 101 2.78 -2.37 11.77
C ASN A 101 3.89 -1.79 12.66
N SER A 102 4.68 -0.86 12.12
CA SER A 102 5.72 -0.18 12.88
C SER A 102 5.16 1.07 13.58
N LYS A 103 6.04 1.78 14.28
CA LYS A 103 5.72 3.10 14.87
C LYS A 103 5.72 4.25 13.86
N TYR A 104 5.94 3.98 12.58
CA TYR A 104 6.08 5.00 11.53
C TYR A 104 4.80 5.11 10.71
N ILE A 105 4.39 6.35 10.45
CA ILE A 105 3.22 6.69 9.64
C ILE A 105 3.72 7.56 8.49
N LEU A 106 3.19 7.31 7.30
CA LEU A 106 3.42 8.19 6.16
C LEU A 106 2.29 9.21 6.07
N ILE A 107 2.65 10.49 6.08
CA ILE A 107 1.70 11.61 6.07
C ILE A 107 1.74 12.27 4.70
N LEU A 108 0.56 12.43 4.10
CA LEU A 108 0.35 13.24 2.91
C LEU A 108 -0.20 14.61 3.31
N ASN A 109 0.41 15.64 2.74
CA ASN A 109 -0.01 17.03 2.89
C ASN A 109 -0.24 17.64 1.51
N TYR A 110 -1.44 18.10 1.22
CA TYR A 110 -1.72 18.94 0.05
C TYR A 110 -1.47 20.41 0.42
N SER A 111 -0.51 21.02 -0.26
CA SER A 111 -0.22 22.46 -0.21
C SER A 111 -0.89 23.22 -1.34
#